data_AF-A0A0Q9QYK3-F1
#
_entry.id   AF-A0A0Q9QYK3-F1
#
_cell.length_a   1.000
_cell.length_b   1.000
_cell.length_c   1.000
_cell.angle_alpha   90.00
_cell.angle_beta   90.00
_cell.angle_gamma   90.00
#
_symmetry.space_group_name_H-M   'P 1'
#
loop_
_entity.id
_entity.type
_entity.pdbx_description
1 polymer ?
#
loop_
_entity_poly.entity_id
_entity_poly.type
_entity_poly.pdbx_seq_one_letter_code
_entity_poly.pdbx_strand_id
1 'polypeptide(L)'
;MQDWAPGIFVQNGSTTPQLNPDKLDRLEYFIAKLKSKGIYVTIDMFHLYDFKNIPGLGEYAEGYNSPYLLPLLPQALDMWKKIADTWLSHVNPYTGLALKNDPVLVGVSPWNEALLQNMSLSGMKAPLRDYLLQDFNQYLASLGKPTITNFPVSYWDAWGEIKDQLTAYYSNKTINVSNAMRTYLKDQLGINAPIGGLNYLISPNVNYWRDQASDVYETHAYYQFSNQRFTDSIGSGYQYHPLKEPRLSMAFNSATAANYPKDWPTDTHFGTYYPALSFRQPYAEPFLLTEFQDTQPFKGREEVGIFNGAIGAYQGWDMMNRYSFGRDAGDGYNNLKLGAPEEFSIAGEPLAIMSETEASVIFCNEAIQAASPKFVFVWNAHGLATKVQPRKATLM
;
A
#
# COMPACT_ATOMS: atom_id res chain seq x y z
N MET A 1 -12.15 6.35 -25.36
CA MET A 1 -11.66 6.17 -23.98
C MET A 1 -12.90 6.01 -23.14
N GLN A 2 -13.22 4.80 -22.68
CA GLN A 2 -14.22 4.69 -21.62
C GLN A 2 -13.67 5.48 -20.44
N ASP A 3 -14.44 6.45 -19.95
CA ASP A 3 -14.21 7.02 -18.63
C ASP A 3 -14.08 5.84 -17.67
N TRP A 4 -12.88 5.68 -17.10
CA TRP A 4 -12.62 4.76 -16.02
C TRP A 4 -13.82 4.79 -15.07
N ALA A 5 -14.45 3.64 -14.85
CA ALA A 5 -15.74 3.62 -14.17
C ALA A 5 -15.58 4.25 -12.79
N PRO A 6 -16.36 5.29 -12.44
CA PRO A 6 -16.25 5.93 -11.14
C PRO A 6 -16.46 4.87 -10.06
N GLY A 7 -15.67 4.98 -8.98
CA GLY A 7 -15.81 4.11 -7.81
C GLY A 7 -17.19 4.22 -7.16
N ILE A 8 -17.33 3.73 -5.93
CA ILE A 8 -18.63 3.75 -5.23
C ILE A 8 -19.14 5.16 -4.86
N PHE A 9 -18.39 6.22 -5.17
CA PHE A 9 -18.77 7.61 -4.91
C PHE A 9 -19.04 8.39 -6.20
N VAL A 10 -20.02 9.29 -6.14
CA VAL A 10 -20.33 10.24 -7.21
C VAL A 10 -19.37 11.44 -7.11
N GLN A 11 -18.66 11.73 -8.21
CA GLN A 11 -17.77 12.89 -8.32
C GLN A 11 -18.55 14.17 -8.70
N ASN A 12 -19.40 14.63 -7.78
CA ASN A 12 -20.32 15.76 -7.98
C ASN A 12 -19.75 17.14 -7.57
N GLY A 13 -18.50 17.20 -7.09
CA GLY A 13 -17.89 18.44 -6.59
C GLY A 13 -18.46 18.95 -5.26
N SER A 14 -19.18 18.12 -4.51
CA SER A 14 -19.75 18.48 -3.20
C SER A 14 -18.81 18.11 -2.05
N THR A 15 -18.80 18.93 -1.00
CA THR A 15 -18.15 18.60 0.29
C THR A 15 -18.98 17.65 1.16
N THR A 16 -20.11 17.18 0.63
CA THR A 16 -20.93 16.09 1.17
C THR A 16 -20.85 14.90 0.20
N PRO A 17 -20.13 13.82 0.56
CA PRO A 17 -20.00 12.64 -0.27
C PRO A 17 -21.35 12.01 -0.59
N GLN A 18 -21.50 11.48 -1.80
CA GLN A 18 -22.69 10.75 -2.23
C GLN A 18 -22.28 9.40 -2.82
N LEU A 19 -22.96 8.34 -2.39
CA LEU A 19 -22.72 7.00 -2.91
C LEU A 19 -23.40 6.83 -4.27
N ASN A 20 -22.73 6.13 -5.18
CA ASN A 20 -23.31 5.68 -6.43
C ASN A 20 -24.09 4.38 -6.14
N PRO A 21 -25.43 4.38 -6.23
CA PRO A 21 -26.24 3.24 -5.81
C PRO A 21 -25.95 1.98 -6.64
N ASP A 22 -25.73 2.10 -7.95
CA ASP A 22 -25.49 0.94 -8.83
C ASP A 22 -24.13 0.30 -8.57
N LYS A 23 -23.12 1.10 -8.21
CA LYS A 23 -21.77 0.60 -7.90
C LYS A 23 -21.72 0.02 -6.49
N LEU A 24 -22.38 0.69 -5.55
CA LEU A 24 -22.48 0.24 -4.17
C LEU A 24 -23.21 -1.10 -4.09
N ASP A 25 -24.35 -1.25 -4.78
CA ASP A 25 -25.13 -2.49 -4.81
C ASP A 25 -24.28 -3.70 -5.25
N ARG A 26 -23.46 -3.54 -6.30
CA ARG A 26 -22.56 -4.59 -6.79
C ARG A 26 -21.50 -4.98 -5.77
N LEU A 27 -20.87 -4.00 -5.13
CA LEU A 27 -19.86 -4.23 -4.09
C LEU A 27 -20.48 -4.90 -2.87
N GLU A 28 -21.63 -4.41 -2.42
CA GLU A 28 -22.34 -4.91 -1.25
C GLU A 28 -22.88 -6.31 -1.45
N TYR A 29 -23.40 -6.62 -2.65
CA TYR A 29 -23.75 -7.98 -3.04
C TYR A 29 -22.54 -8.90 -3.03
N PHE A 30 -21.40 -8.45 -3.57
CA PHE A 30 -20.16 -9.22 -3.58
C PHE A 30 -19.68 -9.53 -2.15
N ILE A 31 -19.62 -8.54 -1.27
CA ILE A 31 -19.28 -8.71 0.15
C ILE A 31 -20.25 -9.69 0.81
N ALA A 32 -21.55 -9.59 0.55
CA ALA A 32 -22.53 -10.52 1.10
C ALA A 32 -22.31 -11.96 0.62
N LYS A 33 -21.88 -12.17 -0.63
CA LYS A 33 -21.53 -13.49 -1.15
C LYS A 33 -20.25 -14.03 -0.52
N LEU A 34 -19.21 -13.22 -0.38
CA LEU A 34 -17.99 -13.60 0.35
C LEU A 34 -18.33 -14.02 1.79
N LYS A 35 -19.11 -13.20 2.50
CA LYS A 35 -19.59 -13.49 3.86
C LYS A 35 -20.36 -14.80 3.94
N SER A 36 -21.26 -15.07 3.00
CA SER A 36 -22.04 -16.33 2.96
C SER A 36 -21.19 -17.59 2.78
N LYS A 37 -19.92 -17.42 2.38
CA LYS A 37 -18.92 -18.47 2.22
C LYS A 37 -17.84 -18.45 3.30
N GLY A 38 -17.96 -17.60 4.31
CA GLY A 38 -16.94 -17.45 5.35
C GLY A 38 -15.66 -16.78 4.86
N ILE A 39 -15.72 -16.04 3.76
CA ILE A 39 -14.59 -15.26 3.24
C ILE A 39 -14.68 -13.84 3.79
N TYR A 40 -13.64 -13.42 4.49
CA TYR A 40 -13.51 -12.10 5.09
C TYR A 40 -12.95 -11.09 4.09
N VAL A 41 -13.10 -9.80 4.38
CA VAL A 41 -12.63 -8.71 3.52
C VAL A 41 -11.71 -7.76 4.27
N THR A 42 -10.65 -7.32 3.59
CA THR A 42 -9.90 -6.11 3.93
C THR A 42 -10.21 -5.05 2.90
N ILE A 43 -10.34 -3.80 3.33
CA ILE A 43 -10.65 -2.69 2.42
C ILE A 43 -9.52 -1.68 2.41
N ASP A 44 -9.22 -1.18 1.21
CA ASP A 44 -8.57 0.11 1.05
C ASP A 44 -9.63 1.18 0.82
N MET A 45 -9.65 2.18 1.68
CA MET A 45 -10.67 3.22 1.66
C MET A 45 -10.35 4.35 0.70
N PHE A 46 -9.07 4.65 0.48
CA PHE A 46 -8.66 5.90 -0.14
C PHE A 46 -7.36 5.75 -0.93
N HIS A 47 -7.53 5.44 -2.22
CA HIS A 47 -6.45 5.48 -3.21
C HIS A 47 -6.72 6.50 -4.32
N LEU A 48 -7.85 6.37 -5.04
CA LEU A 48 -8.13 7.13 -6.27
C LEU A 48 -9.29 8.14 -6.17
N TYR A 49 -9.65 8.55 -4.95
CA TYR A 49 -10.68 9.57 -4.81
C TYR A 49 -10.10 10.94 -5.20
N ASP A 50 -10.60 11.48 -6.31
CA ASP A 50 -10.14 12.75 -6.87
C ASP A 50 -10.80 13.94 -6.16
N PHE A 51 -9.99 14.91 -5.71
CA PHE A 51 -10.46 16.16 -5.12
C PHE A 51 -10.60 17.31 -6.13
N LYS A 52 -10.35 17.08 -7.42
CA LYS A 52 -10.36 18.09 -8.49
C LYS A 52 -11.52 19.07 -8.44
N ASN A 53 -12.73 18.58 -8.14
CA ASN A 53 -13.95 19.38 -8.14
C ASN A 53 -14.41 19.76 -6.72
N ILE A 54 -13.67 19.39 -5.67
CA ILE A 54 -14.05 19.65 -4.28
C ILE A 54 -13.60 21.07 -3.88
N PRO A 55 -14.52 21.97 -3.49
CA PRO A 55 -14.18 23.32 -3.05
C PRO A 55 -13.15 23.31 -1.91
N GLY A 56 -12.11 24.13 -2.04
CA GLY A 56 -11.00 24.19 -1.10
C GLY A 56 -9.96 23.08 -1.22
N LEU A 57 -10.14 22.09 -2.10
CA LEU A 57 -9.15 21.02 -2.32
C LEU A 57 -8.69 20.95 -3.77
N GLY A 58 -9.62 21.08 -4.72
CA GLY A 58 -9.32 20.99 -6.15
C GLY A 58 -8.36 22.05 -6.68
N GLU A 59 -8.17 23.16 -5.96
CA GLU A 59 -7.18 24.19 -6.29
C GLU A 59 -5.73 23.77 -6.00
N TYR A 60 -5.54 22.75 -5.14
CA TYR A 60 -4.22 22.30 -4.68
C TYR A 60 -3.70 21.09 -5.47
N ALA A 61 -4.57 20.11 -5.76
CA ALA A 61 -4.22 18.89 -6.47
C ALA A 61 -5.43 18.24 -7.15
N GLU A 62 -5.17 17.32 -8.08
CA GLU A 62 -6.18 16.51 -8.78
C GLU A 62 -5.64 15.11 -9.12
N GLY A 63 -6.55 14.19 -9.44
CA GLY A 63 -6.26 12.81 -9.79
C GLY A 63 -5.46 12.09 -8.70
N TYR A 64 -4.43 11.36 -9.12
CA TYR A 64 -3.52 10.63 -8.23
C TYR A 64 -2.76 11.51 -7.23
N ASN A 65 -2.78 12.84 -7.42
CA ASN A 65 -2.13 13.76 -6.48
C ASN A 65 -3.04 14.18 -5.31
N SER A 66 -4.36 13.97 -5.41
CA SER A 66 -5.32 14.37 -4.37
C SER A 66 -5.06 13.72 -2.99
N PRO A 67 -4.69 12.44 -2.86
CA PRO A 67 -4.41 11.83 -1.56
C PRO A 67 -3.25 12.48 -0.80
N TYR A 68 -2.28 13.13 -1.47
CA TYR A 68 -1.19 13.84 -0.78
C TYR A 68 -1.67 15.07 0.01
N LEU A 69 -2.90 15.55 -0.23
CA LEU A 69 -3.46 16.66 0.55
C LEU A 69 -3.82 16.26 1.97
N LEU A 70 -4.05 14.97 2.26
CA LEU A 70 -4.48 14.46 3.56
C LEU A 70 -3.54 14.87 4.71
N PRO A 71 -2.21 14.63 4.64
CA PRO A 71 -1.29 15.07 5.69
C PRO A 71 -1.06 16.59 5.72
N LEU A 72 -1.48 17.34 4.70
CA LEU A 72 -1.11 18.74 4.52
C LEU A 72 -2.23 19.71 4.90
N LEU A 73 -3.48 19.40 4.55
CA LEU A 73 -4.62 20.30 4.67
C LEU A 73 -5.68 19.71 5.60
N PRO A 74 -6.09 20.40 6.68
CA PRO A 74 -7.14 19.91 7.59
C PRO A 74 -8.45 19.58 6.87
N GLN A 75 -8.84 20.39 5.87
CA GLN A 75 -10.06 20.16 5.10
C GLN A 75 -10.03 18.86 4.26
N ALA A 76 -8.85 18.34 3.91
CA ALA A 76 -8.72 17.06 3.23
C ALA A 76 -9.06 15.91 4.20
N LEU A 77 -8.55 15.96 5.43
CA LEU A 77 -8.91 15.00 6.49
C LEU A 77 -10.39 15.06 6.84
N ASP A 78 -10.99 16.26 6.90
CA ASP A 78 -12.42 16.40 7.16
C ASP A 78 -13.28 15.82 6.03
N MET A 79 -12.86 16.00 4.78
CA MET A 79 -13.50 15.35 3.64
C MET A 79 -13.36 13.82 3.72
N TRP A 80 -12.17 13.32 4.04
CA TRP A 80 -11.92 11.89 4.24
C TRP A 80 -12.82 11.29 5.34
N LYS A 81 -12.98 11.97 6.49
CA LYS A 81 -13.86 11.52 7.58
C LYS A 81 -15.30 11.36 7.11
N LYS A 82 -15.81 12.34 6.35
CA LYS A 82 -17.17 12.28 5.77
C LYS A 82 -17.31 11.13 4.78
N ILE A 83 -16.30 10.90 3.94
CA ILE A 83 -16.28 9.79 2.97
C ILE A 83 -16.34 8.45 3.72
N ALA A 84 -15.49 8.30 4.74
CA ALA A 84 -15.43 7.12 5.57
C ALA A 84 -16.75 6.83 6.27
N ASP A 85 -17.34 7.82 6.95
CA ASP A 85 -18.63 7.67 7.63
C ASP A 85 -19.75 7.33 6.64
N THR A 86 -19.83 8.06 5.51
CA THR A 86 -20.88 7.85 4.50
C THR A 86 -20.92 6.41 4.01
N TRP A 87 -19.77 5.82 3.68
CA TRP A 87 -19.72 4.43 3.20
C TRP A 87 -19.83 3.42 4.34
N LEU A 88 -19.02 3.55 5.39
CA LEU A 88 -18.92 2.50 6.40
C LEU A 88 -20.13 2.43 7.34
N SER A 89 -20.90 3.52 7.45
CA SER A 89 -22.18 3.55 8.19
C SER A 89 -23.38 3.16 7.32
N HIS A 90 -23.24 3.07 5.99
CA HIS A 90 -24.32 2.57 5.12
C HIS A 90 -24.63 1.11 5.44
N VAL A 91 -25.91 0.77 5.62
CA VAL A 91 -26.36 -0.59 5.89
C VAL A 91 -26.44 -1.36 4.57
N ASN A 92 -25.60 -2.38 4.44
CA ASN A 92 -25.65 -3.28 3.29
C ASN A 92 -27.00 -4.02 3.27
N PRO A 93 -27.82 -3.87 2.22
CA PRO A 93 -29.17 -4.45 2.17
C PRO A 93 -29.18 -5.98 2.12
N TYR A 94 -28.06 -6.61 1.74
CA TYR A 94 -27.92 -8.06 1.64
C TYR A 94 -27.46 -8.71 2.94
N THR A 95 -26.75 -7.98 3.82
CA THR A 95 -26.29 -8.51 5.13
C THR A 95 -27.08 -7.93 6.30
N GLY A 96 -27.80 -6.82 6.10
CA GLY A 96 -28.51 -6.09 7.17
C GLY A 96 -27.60 -5.36 8.14
N LEU A 97 -26.30 -5.27 7.85
CA LEU A 97 -25.30 -4.62 8.71
C LEU A 97 -24.58 -3.52 7.95
N ALA A 98 -24.24 -2.45 8.66
CA ALA A 98 -23.25 -1.50 8.16
C ALA A 98 -21.86 -2.14 8.19
N LEU A 99 -21.01 -1.86 7.19
CA LEU A 99 -19.72 -2.54 7.06
C LEU A 99 -18.83 -2.36 8.30
N LYS A 100 -18.90 -1.20 8.97
CA LYS A 100 -18.20 -0.95 10.25
C LYS A 100 -18.58 -1.91 11.38
N ASN A 101 -19.79 -2.46 11.33
CA ASN A 101 -20.34 -3.39 12.33
C ASN A 101 -20.36 -4.85 11.82
N ASP A 102 -19.99 -5.08 10.56
CA ASP A 102 -20.07 -6.41 9.95
C ASP A 102 -18.78 -7.19 10.23
N PRO A 103 -18.82 -8.34 10.92
CA PRO A 103 -17.63 -9.14 11.23
C PRO A 103 -16.91 -9.69 9.99
N VAL A 104 -17.49 -9.55 8.79
CA VAL A 104 -16.78 -9.83 7.53
C VAL A 104 -15.56 -8.92 7.35
N LEU A 105 -15.56 -7.71 7.91
CA LEU A 105 -14.46 -6.76 7.82
C LEU A 105 -13.35 -7.11 8.81
N VAL A 106 -12.16 -7.45 8.31
CA VAL A 106 -11.00 -7.88 9.13
C VAL A 106 -9.76 -7.01 8.99
N GLY A 107 -9.82 -5.96 8.16
CA GLY A 107 -8.74 -4.98 8.06
C GLY A 107 -9.15 -3.74 7.27
N VAL A 108 -8.63 -2.58 7.67
CA VAL A 108 -8.89 -1.31 7.00
C VAL A 108 -7.58 -0.58 6.74
N SER A 109 -7.27 -0.34 5.47
CA SER A 109 -6.30 0.67 5.05
C SER A 109 -7.06 1.99 4.84
N PRO A 110 -6.90 2.99 5.72
CA PRO A 110 -7.54 4.30 5.57
C PRO A 110 -6.98 5.08 4.38
N TRP A 111 -5.75 4.78 3.96
CA TRP A 111 -4.97 5.59 3.03
C TRP A 111 -3.93 4.73 2.30
N ASN A 112 -3.99 4.72 0.96
CA ASN A 112 -3.11 3.90 0.14
C ASN A 112 -1.93 4.69 -0.44
N GLU A 113 -0.72 4.22 -0.19
CA GLU A 113 0.55 4.55 -0.86
C GLU A 113 1.02 6.01 -0.99
N ALA A 114 0.18 7.03 -0.76
CA ALA A 114 0.52 8.42 -1.06
C ALA A 114 1.40 9.10 0.00
N LEU A 115 2.51 8.45 0.34
CA LEU A 115 3.47 8.92 1.34
C LEU A 115 4.21 10.17 0.84
N LEU A 116 4.34 11.19 1.71
CA LEU A 116 4.99 12.46 1.36
C LEU A 116 6.41 12.31 0.80
N GLN A 117 7.14 11.23 1.15
CA GLN A 117 8.46 10.93 0.57
C GLN A 117 8.41 10.69 -0.95
N ASN A 118 7.29 10.20 -1.48
CA ASN A 118 7.13 9.92 -2.92
C ASN A 118 6.28 10.99 -3.62
N MET A 119 5.93 12.07 -2.92
CA MET A 119 5.30 13.24 -3.52
C MET A 119 6.28 13.99 -4.43
N SER A 120 5.83 14.37 -5.62
CA SER A 120 6.57 15.28 -6.52
C SER A 120 5.82 16.60 -6.68
N LEU A 121 6.46 17.72 -6.34
CA LEU A 121 5.85 19.04 -6.48
C LEU A 121 5.59 19.44 -7.94
N SER A 122 6.30 18.85 -8.90
CA SER A 122 6.05 19.12 -10.32
C SER A 122 4.63 18.74 -10.75
N GLY A 123 4.05 17.72 -10.11
CA GLY A 123 2.65 17.30 -10.34
C GLY A 123 1.60 18.12 -9.58
N MET A 124 2.02 18.99 -8.65
CA MET A 124 1.13 19.77 -7.79
C MET A 124 0.78 21.14 -8.38
N LYS A 125 -0.38 21.70 -8.03
CA LYS A 125 -0.78 23.05 -8.49
C LYS A 125 0.00 24.12 -7.71
N ALA A 126 0.18 25.29 -8.33
CA ALA A 126 0.94 26.39 -7.73
C ALA A 126 0.49 26.76 -6.30
N PRO A 127 -0.82 26.84 -5.97
CA PRO A 127 -1.27 27.13 -4.62
C PRO A 127 -0.74 26.15 -3.56
N LEU A 128 -0.58 24.87 -3.89
CA LEU A 128 -0.03 23.89 -2.95
C LEU A 128 1.47 24.07 -2.73
N ARG A 129 2.21 24.43 -3.80
CA ARG A 129 3.65 24.69 -3.71
C ARG A 129 3.90 25.90 -2.80
N ASP A 130 3.12 26.95 -2.96
CA ASP A 130 3.21 28.16 -2.15
C ASP A 130 2.84 27.88 -0.68
N TYR A 131 1.75 27.13 -0.46
CA TYR A 131 1.34 26.69 0.87
C TYR A 131 2.45 25.88 1.56
N LEU A 132 3.04 24.90 0.87
CA LEU A 132 4.08 24.04 1.45
C LEU A 132 5.35 24.82 1.79
N LEU A 133 5.76 25.76 0.94
CA LEU A 133 6.88 26.63 1.24
C LEU A 133 6.61 27.46 2.51
N GLN A 134 5.39 28.00 2.65
CA GLN A 134 5.01 28.79 3.81
C GLN A 134 4.95 27.92 5.09
N ASP A 135 4.25 26.80 5.05
CA ASP A 135 4.05 25.89 6.19
C ASP A 135 5.40 25.31 6.66
N PHE A 136 6.27 24.94 5.73
CA PHE A 136 7.62 24.46 6.07
C PHE A 136 8.51 25.56 6.63
N ASN A 137 8.44 26.80 6.12
CA ASN A 137 9.15 27.93 6.71
C ASN A 137 8.68 28.25 8.13
N GLN A 138 7.38 28.08 8.42
CA GLN A 138 6.87 28.17 9.80
C GLN A 138 7.44 27.06 10.68
N TYR A 139 7.52 25.83 10.16
CA TYR A 139 8.19 24.72 10.85
C TYR A 139 9.67 25.03 11.13
N LEU A 140 10.43 25.52 10.14
CA LEU A 140 11.83 25.93 10.33
C LEU A 140 11.97 27.03 11.38
N ALA A 141 11.09 28.03 11.35
CA ALA A 141 11.08 29.09 12.36
C ALA A 141 10.85 28.54 13.77
N SER A 142 9.99 27.53 13.94
CA SER A 142 9.77 26.88 15.24
C SER A 142 11.00 26.16 15.79
N LEU A 143 11.93 25.77 14.90
CA LEU A 143 13.23 25.18 15.24
C LEU A 143 14.35 26.22 15.38
N GLY A 144 14.06 27.51 15.20
CA GLY A 144 15.07 28.57 15.14
C GLY A 144 15.98 28.47 13.90
N LYS A 145 15.50 27.87 12.81
CA LYS A 145 16.22 27.70 11.54
C LYS A 145 15.85 28.80 10.52
N PRO A 146 16.78 29.19 9.64
CA PRO A 146 16.49 30.18 8.60
C PRO A 146 15.43 29.68 7.62
N THR A 147 14.69 30.61 7.04
CA THR A 147 13.72 30.29 5.98
C THR A 147 14.44 29.93 4.68
N ILE A 148 13.75 29.15 3.85
CA ILE A 148 14.15 28.82 2.48
C ILE A 148 13.27 29.59 1.49
N THR A 149 13.78 29.76 0.28
CA THR A 149 13.06 30.41 -0.84
C THR A 149 12.49 29.40 -1.83
N ASN A 150 13.03 28.18 -1.88
CA ASN A 150 12.58 27.12 -2.78
C ASN A 150 12.38 25.83 -2.00
N PHE A 151 11.17 25.29 -2.01
CA PHE A 151 10.90 23.99 -1.43
C PHE A 151 11.40 22.87 -2.37
N PRO A 152 12.06 21.81 -1.88
CA PRO A 152 12.56 20.72 -2.73
C PRO A 152 11.46 20.03 -3.54
N VAL A 153 11.70 19.83 -4.84
CA VAL A 153 10.71 19.22 -5.76
C VAL A 153 10.37 17.78 -5.37
N SER A 154 11.39 17.04 -4.93
CA SER A 154 11.31 15.65 -4.49
C SER A 154 12.07 15.50 -3.18
N TYR A 155 11.55 14.67 -2.27
CA TYR A 155 12.27 14.29 -1.06
C TYR A 155 13.63 13.66 -1.41
N TRP A 156 13.67 12.79 -2.42
CA TRP A 156 14.84 11.97 -2.75
C TRP A 156 16.02 12.76 -3.31
N ASP A 157 15.77 13.94 -3.85
CA ASP A 157 16.82 14.83 -4.39
C ASP A 157 17.45 15.72 -3.30
N ALA A 158 16.83 15.80 -2.11
CA ALA A 158 17.35 16.55 -0.99
C ALA A 158 18.49 15.81 -0.26
N TRP A 159 19.47 16.56 0.24
CA TRP A 159 20.64 16.05 0.96
C TRP A 159 21.07 17.02 2.07
N GLY A 160 21.83 16.53 3.05
CA GLY A 160 22.29 17.34 4.19
C GLY A 160 21.17 17.79 5.12
N GLU A 161 21.35 18.94 5.78
CA GLU A 161 20.46 19.40 6.86
C GLU A 161 18.99 19.54 6.43
N ILE A 162 18.73 20.01 5.20
CA ILE A 162 17.37 20.15 4.68
C ILE A 162 16.65 18.80 4.56
N LYS A 163 17.38 17.71 4.25
CA LYS A 163 16.82 16.35 4.18
C LYS A 163 16.41 15.85 5.56
N ASP A 164 17.18 16.17 6.60
CA ASP A 164 16.86 15.82 7.98
C ASP A 164 15.62 16.60 8.46
N GLN A 165 15.56 17.90 8.14
CA GLN A 165 14.40 18.75 8.44
C GLN A 165 13.13 18.27 7.72
N LEU A 166 13.23 17.93 6.43
CA LEU A 166 12.13 17.34 5.66
C LEU A 166 11.68 16.01 6.24
N THR A 167 12.64 15.17 6.67
CA THR A 167 12.34 13.87 7.28
C THR A 167 11.49 14.03 8.54
N ALA A 168 11.89 14.93 9.44
CA ALA A 168 11.15 15.21 10.66
C ALA A 168 9.78 15.85 10.37
N TYR A 169 9.73 16.82 9.46
CA TYR A 169 8.49 17.50 9.05
C TYR A 169 7.46 16.53 8.44
N TYR A 170 7.87 15.72 7.45
CA TYR A 170 7.01 14.72 6.83
C TYR A 170 6.59 13.63 7.82
N SER A 171 7.49 13.19 8.69
CA SER A 171 7.14 12.22 9.74
C SER A 171 6.04 12.75 10.66
N ASN A 172 6.17 13.98 11.14
CA ASN A 172 5.14 14.59 11.98
C ASN A 172 3.80 14.72 11.25
N LYS A 173 3.79 15.22 10.01
CA LYS A 173 2.55 15.36 9.22
C LYS A 173 1.87 14.00 8.96
N THR A 174 2.64 12.99 8.54
CA THR A 174 2.14 11.63 8.27
C THR A 174 1.63 10.94 9.53
N ILE A 175 2.40 10.90 10.61
CA ILE A 175 1.98 10.26 11.87
C ILE A 175 0.71 10.91 12.42
N ASN A 176 0.61 12.25 12.37
CA ASN A 176 -0.56 12.96 12.88
C ASN A 176 -1.82 12.64 12.08
N VAL A 177 -1.76 12.63 10.74
CA VAL A 177 -2.94 12.32 9.93
C VAL A 177 -3.34 10.85 10.05
N SER A 178 -2.38 9.92 10.04
CA SER A 178 -2.64 8.48 10.19
C SER A 178 -3.27 8.17 11.55
N ASN A 179 -2.76 8.76 12.64
CA ASN A 179 -3.39 8.64 13.95
C ASN A 179 -4.78 9.28 13.99
N ALA A 180 -4.98 10.44 13.38
CA ALA A 180 -6.30 11.06 13.34
C ALA A 180 -7.34 10.23 12.56
N MET A 181 -6.94 9.58 11.46
CA MET A 181 -7.77 8.62 10.72
C MET A 181 -8.07 7.39 11.58
N ARG A 182 -7.05 6.78 12.18
CA ARG A 182 -7.19 5.61 13.05
C ARG A 182 -8.11 5.89 14.24
N THR A 183 -7.89 6.98 14.97
CA THR A 183 -8.75 7.43 16.08
C THR A 183 -10.18 7.67 15.60
N TYR A 184 -10.39 8.29 14.44
CA TYR A 184 -11.74 8.48 13.92
C TYR A 184 -12.45 7.15 13.62
N LEU A 185 -11.76 6.22 12.95
CA LEU A 185 -12.31 4.89 12.63
C LEU A 185 -12.63 4.08 13.89
N LYS A 186 -11.72 4.05 14.86
CA LYS A 186 -11.89 3.30 16.11
C LYS A 186 -12.91 3.95 17.04
N ASP A 187 -12.71 5.23 17.37
CA ASP A 187 -13.41 5.87 18.48
C ASP A 187 -14.73 6.51 18.05
N GLN A 188 -14.80 7.04 16.82
CA GLN A 188 -16.02 7.71 16.32
C GLN A 188 -16.90 6.76 15.51
N LEU A 189 -16.33 5.93 14.64
CA LEU A 189 -17.10 4.97 13.85
C LEU A 189 -17.29 3.61 14.53
N GLY A 190 -16.47 3.27 15.54
CA GLY A 190 -16.59 2.01 16.28
C GLY A 190 -16.03 0.79 15.54
N ILE A 191 -15.09 0.97 14.62
CA ILE A 191 -14.49 -0.14 13.86
C ILE A 191 -13.62 -1.00 14.77
N ASN A 192 -13.89 -2.30 14.80
CA ASN A 192 -13.10 -3.26 15.56
C ASN A 192 -11.87 -3.77 14.79
N ALA A 193 -11.97 -3.89 13.47
CA ALA A 193 -10.90 -4.38 12.60
C ALA A 193 -9.59 -3.58 12.76
N PRO A 194 -8.41 -4.20 12.69
CA PRO A 194 -7.13 -3.51 12.71
C PRO A 194 -7.01 -2.45 11.60
N ILE A 195 -6.37 -1.32 11.93
CA ILE A 195 -6.17 -0.19 11.02
C ILE A 195 -4.70 -0.11 10.59
N GLY A 196 -4.46 -0.13 9.28
CA GLY A 196 -3.17 0.10 8.63
C GLY A 196 -3.12 1.47 7.93
N GLY A 197 -2.80 1.49 6.63
CA GLY A 197 -2.68 2.65 5.74
C GLY A 197 -1.26 3.18 5.52
N LEU A 198 -0.23 2.40 5.86
CA LEU A 198 1.17 2.71 5.62
C LEU A 198 1.83 1.55 4.86
N ASN A 199 1.13 1.04 3.88
CA ASN A 199 1.47 -0.16 3.12
C ASN A 199 2.59 0.02 2.08
N TYR A 200 2.86 1.23 1.60
CA TYR A 200 3.88 1.45 0.58
C TYR A 200 5.25 1.81 1.16
N LEU A 201 6.29 1.56 0.36
CA LEU A 201 7.69 1.90 0.63
C LEU A 201 8.30 1.22 1.86
N ILE A 202 9.38 0.48 1.59
CA ILE A 202 10.23 -0.08 2.60
C ILE A 202 11.35 0.92 2.89
N SER A 203 11.19 1.72 3.95
CA SER A 203 12.24 2.62 4.44
C SER A 203 12.24 2.69 5.97
N PRO A 204 13.36 3.09 6.60
CA PRO A 204 13.41 3.30 8.05
C PRO A 204 12.34 4.28 8.55
N ASN A 205 12.05 5.33 7.78
CA ASN A 205 11.04 6.33 8.16
C ASN A 205 9.64 5.73 8.15
N VAL A 206 9.26 5.03 7.09
CA VAL A 206 7.91 4.46 7.01
C VAL A 206 7.73 3.33 8.02
N ASN A 207 8.77 2.52 8.28
CA ASN A 207 8.74 1.57 9.38
C ASN A 207 8.50 2.27 10.73
N TYR A 208 9.20 3.37 11.00
CA TYR A 208 8.92 4.18 12.18
C TYR A 208 7.47 4.70 12.20
N TRP A 209 6.93 5.14 11.06
CA TRP A 209 5.54 5.61 11.00
C TRP A 209 4.52 4.51 11.28
N ARG A 210 4.73 3.29 10.76
CA ARG A 210 3.91 2.10 11.07
C ARG A 210 3.87 1.87 12.58
N ASP A 211 5.04 1.84 13.22
CA ASP A 211 5.16 1.66 14.68
C ASP A 211 4.43 2.75 15.49
N GLN A 212 4.26 3.96 14.92
CA GLN A 212 3.61 5.09 15.62
C GLN A 212 2.11 5.24 15.33
N ALA A 213 1.60 4.67 14.24
CA ALA A 213 0.29 5.05 13.72
C ALA A 213 -0.56 3.90 13.14
N SER A 214 -0.11 2.66 13.23
CA SER A 214 -0.84 1.47 12.75
C SER A 214 -1.08 0.46 13.87
N ASP A 215 -2.15 -0.33 13.74
CA ASP A 215 -2.41 -1.49 14.62
C ASP A 215 -1.58 -2.73 14.21
N VAL A 216 -0.99 -2.67 13.02
CA VAL A 216 -0.36 -3.79 12.32
C VAL A 216 0.84 -3.31 11.51
N TYR A 217 1.82 -4.19 11.33
CA TYR A 217 2.83 -4.01 10.30
C TYR A 217 2.26 -4.49 8.98
N GLU A 218 2.07 -3.58 8.04
CA GLU A 218 1.67 -3.94 6.69
C GLU A 218 2.63 -3.39 5.64
N THR A 219 2.75 -4.09 4.52
CA THR A 219 3.51 -3.59 3.37
C THR A 219 3.10 -4.25 2.06
N HIS A 220 3.36 -3.56 0.95
CA HIS A 220 3.36 -4.09 -0.41
C HIS A 220 4.78 -4.50 -0.80
N ALA A 221 4.93 -5.64 -1.46
CA ALA A 221 6.21 -6.06 -2.01
C ALA A 221 6.06 -6.71 -3.39
N TYR A 222 6.92 -6.29 -4.31
CA TYR A 222 6.99 -6.80 -5.67
C TYR A 222 8.46 -7.08 -5.93
N TYR A 223 8.84 -8.36 -6.05
CA TYR A 223 10.24 -8.71 -6.28
C TYR A 223 10.67 -8.30 -7.68
N GLN A 224 9.79 -8.56 -8.66
CA GLN A 224 9.94 -8.14 -10.04
C GLN A 224 8.79 -7.19 -10.43
N PHE A 225 9.13 -5.95 -10.75
CA PHE A 225 8.18 -4.91 -11.15
C PHE A 225 8.65 -4.19 -12.42
N SER A 226 7.93 -4.33 -13.54
CA SER A 226 8.17 -3.55 -14.76
C SER A 226 7.03 -2.58 -14.99
N ASN A 227 7.33 -1.29 -14.86
CA ASN A 227 6.50 -0.23 -15.42
C ASN A 227 7.01 0.27 -16.79
N GLN A 228 8.08 -0.32 -17.31
CA GLN A 228 8.72 0.12 -18.55
C GLN A 228 8.08 -0.57 -19.76
N ARG A 229 7.18 0.16 -20.41
CA ARG A 229 6.53 -0.28 -21.64
C ARG A 229 7.40 0.08 -22.83
N PHE A 230 7.64 -0.86 -23.74
CA PHE A 230 8.04 -0.47 -25.10
C PHE A 230 6.78 -0.30 -25.94
N THR A 231 6.74 0.77 -26.71
CA THR A 231 5.63 1.07 -27.61
C THR A 231 5.86 0.34 -28.92
N ASP A 232 5.11 -0.74 -29.19
CA ASP A 232 4.81 -1.09 -30.57
C ASP A 232 3.80 -0.08 -31.16
N SER A 233 3.42 -0.21 -32.44
CA SER A 233 2.51 0.73 -33.10
C SER A 233 1.12 0.86 -32.45
N ILE A 234 0.80 0.00 -31.48
CA ILE A 234 -0.48 -0.01 -30.74
C ILE A 234 -0.30 0.20 -29.23
N GLY A 235 0.92 0.52 -28.77
CA GLY A 235 1.22 0.80 -27.37
C GLY A 235 1.13 -0.41 -26.42
N SER A 236 1.30 -1.62 -26.94
CA SER A 236 1.27 -2.87 -26.17
C SER A 236 2.69 -3.43 -25.98
N GLY A 237 3.04 -3.83 -24.76
CA GLY A 237 4.31 -4.54 -24.48
C GLY A 237 5.10 -4.01 -23.28
N TYR A 238 6.04 -4.84 -22.80
CA TYR A 238 6.86 -4.61 -21.61
C TYR A 238 8.31 -4.98 -21.85
N GLN A 239 9.23 -4.14 -21.40
CA GLN A 239 10.65 -4.41 -21.51
C GLN A 239 11.10 -5.32 -20.37
N TYR A 240 11.36 -6.60 -20.68
CA TYR A 240 11.99 -7.53 -19.75
C TYR A 240 13.50 -7.38 -19.77
N HIS A 241 14.10 -7.13 -18.60
CA HIS A 241 15.54 -7.11 -18.41
C HIS A 241 15.97 -8.27 -17.48
N PRO A 242 16.35 -9.45 -18.00
CA PRO A 242 16.58 -10.66 -17.21
C PRO A 242 17.63 -10.55 -16.11
N LEU A 243 18.59 -9.63 -16.24
CA LEU A 243 19.58 -9.37 -15.20
C LEU A 243 19.06 -8.45 -14.08
N LYS A 244 18.02 -7.64 -14.38
CA LYS A 244 17.37 -6.72 -13.43
C LYS A 244 16.21 -7.41 -12.72
N GLU A 245 15.52 -8.31 -13.42
CA GLU A 245 14.45 -9.14 -12.86
C GLU A 245 14.83 -10.64 -12.91
N PRO A 246 15.85 -11.06 -12.12
CA PRO A 246 16.17 -12.49 -12.00
C PRO A 246 15.03 -13.23 -11.29
N ARG A 247 14.92 -14.55 -11.47
CA ARG A 247 13.95 -15.39 -10.75
C ARG A 247 14.17 -15.31 -9.23
N LEU A 248 13.12 -15.46 -8.43
CA LEU A 248 13.20 -15.53 -6.97
C LEU A 248 14.21 -16.60 -6.50
N SER A 249 14.15 -17.79 -7.11
CA SER A 249 15.09 -18.90 -6.86
C SER A 249 16.56 -18.56 -7.19
N MET A 250 16.81 -17.51 -7.96
CA MET A 250 18.14 -17.07 -8.37
C MET A 250 18.68 -15.89 -7.54
N ALA A 251 17.94 -15.43 -6.53
CA ALA A 251 18.32 -14.30 -5.70
C ALA A 251 19.67 -14.46 -4.96
N PHE A 252 20.14 -15.69 -4.73
CA PHE A 252 21.45 -15.92 -4.11
C PHE A 252 22.51 -16.48 -5.07
N ASN A 253 22.19 -16.59 -6.36
CA ASN A 253 23.15 -17.06 -7.34
C ASN A 253 24.28 -16.02 -7.52
N SER A 254 25.53 -16.48 -7.41
CA SER A 254 26.71 -15.60 -7.50
C SER A 254 26.84 -14.91 -8.85
N ALA A 255 26.46 -15.59 -9.95
CA ALA A 255 26.45 -14.98 -11.27
C ALA A 255 25.33 -13.95 -11.43
N THR A 256 24.14 -14.18 -10.84
CA THR A 256 23.08 -13.16 -10.78
C THR A 256 23.60 -11.90 -10.08
N ALA A 257 24.17 -12.05 -8.87
CA ALA A 257 24.67 -10.92 -8.10
C ALA A 257 25.81 -10.16 -8.82
N ALA A 258 26.72 -10.87 -9.49
CA ALA A 258 27.82 -10.26 -10.22
C ALA A 258 27.39 -9.47 -11.46
N ASN A 259 26.22 -9.80 -12.04
CA ASN A 259 25.74 -9.20 -13.28
C ASN A 259 24.49 -8.32 -13.10
N TYR A 260 24.03 -8.11 -11.86
CA TYR A 260 22.85 -7.28 -11.58
C TYR A 260 23.09 -5.82 -11.99
N PRO A 261 22.28 -5.27 -12.93
CA PRO A 261 22.39 -3.88 -13.34
C PRO A 261 21.92 -2.97 -12.22
N LYS A 262 22.75 -2.02 -11.82
CA LYS A 262 22.44 -1.05 -10.77
C LYS A 262 22.01 0.28 -11.36
N ASP A 263 20.86 0.78 -10.95
CA ASP A 263 20.42 2.14 -11.30
C ASP A 263 21.08 3.17 -10.37
N TRP A 264 21.46 2.76 -9.15
CA TRP A 264 22.20 3.56 -8.17
C TRP A 264 23.13 2.66 -7.31
N PRO A 265 24.11 3.21 -6.57
CA PRO A 265 25.16 2.41 -5.93
C PRO A 265 24.68 1.31 -4.96
N THR A 266 23.58 1.56 -4.24
CA THR A 266 22.97 0.65 -3.26
C THR A 266 21.87 -0.23 -3.83
N ASP A 267 21.58 -0.13 -5.14
CA ASP A 267 20.60 -0.95 -5.82
C ASP A 267 21.01 -2.43 -5.78
N THR A 268 20.05 -3.29 -5.45
CA THR A 268 20.21 -4.73 -5.31
C THR A 268 18.86 -5.40 -5.49
N HIS A 269 18.84 -6.54 -6.20
CA HIS A 269 17.65 -7.39 -6.27
C HIS A 269 17.22 -7.91 -4.89
N PHE A 270 18.08 -7.85 -3.87
CA PHE A 270 17.70 -8.24 -2.52
C PHE A 270 16.75 -7.24 -1.82
N GLY A 271 16.67 -5.98 -2.29
CA GLY A 271 15.89 -4.93 -1.63
C GLY A 271 14.40 -5.26 -1.54
N THR A 272 13.87 -5.93 -2.57
CA THR A 272 12.48 -6.35 -2.74
C THR A 272 12.27 -7.86 -2.60
N TYR A 273 13.28 -8.60 -2.14
CA TYR A 273 13.19 -10.05 -1.95
C TYR A 273 12.18 -10.40 -0.84
N TYR A 274 11.14 -11.18 -1.16
CA TYR A 274 10.05 -11.48 -0.23
C TYR A 274 10.53 -12.00 1.14
N PRO A 275 11.43 -12.99 1.23
CA PRO A 275 11.94 -13.43 2.53
C PRO A 275 12.74 -12.38 3.32
N ALA A 276 13.22 -11.29 2.69
CA ALA A 276 13.87 -10.20 3.43
C ALA A 276 12.86 -9.41 4.27
N LEU A 277 11.55 -9.50 4.00
CA LEU A 277 10.51 -8.91 4.84
C LEU A 277 10.52 -9.47 6.26
N SER A 278 10.95 -10.72 6.45
CA SER A 278 11.07 -11.34 7.77
C SER A 278 12.03 -10.61 8.70
N PHE A 279 13.03 -9.89 8.16
CA PHE A 279 13.93 -9.05 8.96
C PHE A 279 13.30 -7.76 9.46
N ARG A 280 12.11 -7.43 8.95
CA ARG A 280 11.36 -6.22 9.26
C ARG A 280 10.12 -6.50 10.09
N GLN A 281 9.81 -7.79 10.30
CA GLN A 281 8.66 -8.19 11.10
C GLN A 281 8.87 -7.76 12.57
N PRO A 282 7.96 -6.95 13.13
CA PRO A 282 8.03 -6.57 14.53
C PRO A 282 7.75 -7.73 15.48
N TYR A 283 8.22 -7.57 16.72
CA TYR A 283 8.00 -8.55 17.77
C TYR A 283 6.60 -8.39 18.37
N ALA A 284 5.71 -9.36 18.11
CA ALA A 284 4.36 -9.46 18.67
C ALA A 284 3.30 -8.47 18.13
N GLU A 285 3.52 -7.92 16.95
CA GLU A 285 2.51 -7.18 16.19
C GLU A 285 2.12 -7.99 14.93
N PRO A 286 0.84 -7.94 14.49
CA PRO A 286 0.43 -8.67 13.30
C PRO A 286 1.18 -8.22 12.05
N PHE A 287 1.58 -9.17 11.22
CA PHE A 287 2.28 -8.91 9.95
C PHE A 287 1.37 -9.23 8.77
N LEU A 288 1.09 -8.22 7.95
CA LEU A 288 0.16 -8.27 6.84
C LEU A 288 0.91 -7.92 5.54
N LEU A 289 1.12 -8.90 4.67
CA LEU A 289 1.58 -8.64 3.30
C LEU A 289 0.35 -8.30 2.44
N THR A 290 -0.02 -7.02 2.44
CA THR A 290 -1.29 -6.54 1.85
C THR A 290 -1.30 -6.55 0.33
N GLU A 291 -0.13 -6.55 -0.30
CA GLU A 291 0.01 -6.83 -1.72
C GLU A 291 1.33 -7.57 -2.00
N PHE A 292 1.23 -8.66 -2.76
CA PHE A 292 2.37 -9.28 -3.42
C PHE A 292 2.02 -9.78 -4.82
N GLN A 293 2.97 -9.68 -5.76
CA GLN A 293 2.90 -10.21 -7.11
C GLN A 293 4.25 -9.97 -7.81
N ASP A 294 4.56 -10.76 -8.82
CA ASP A 294 5.53 -10.36 -9.84
C ASP A 294 4.79 -10.14 -11.17
N THR A 295 5.09 -9.03 -11.85
CA THR A 295 4.31 -8.54 -13.01
C THR A 295 4.60 -9.31 -14.30
N GLN A 296 3.63 -9.42 -15.21
CA GLN A 296 3.91 -9.90 -16.57
C GLN A 296 4.90 -8.96 -17.27
N PRO A 297 5.82 -9.48 -18.13
CA PRO A 297 5.94 -10.84 -18.64
C PRO A 297 7.09 -11.63 -17.99
N PHE A 298 7.38 -11.39 -16.71
CA PHE A 298 8.59 -11.92 -16.10
C PHE A 298 8.61 -13.44 -15.92
N LYS A 299 9.81 -14.00 -15.94
CA LYS A 299 10.07 -15.41 -15.62
C LYS A 299 10.13 -15.60 -14.11
N GLY A 300 9.53 -16.69 -13.61
CA GLY A 300 9.56 -17.03 -12.18
C GLY A 300 8.30 -16.62 -11.43
N ARG A 301 7.28 -16.07 -12.11
CA ARG A 301 5.98 -15.73 -11.50
C ARG A 301 5.28 -16.94 -10.89
N GLU A 302 5.54 -18.12 -11.44
CA GLU A 302 5.10 -19.40 -10.88
C GLU A 302 5.69 -19.65 -9.48
N GLU A 303 6.89 -19.13 -9.18
CA GLU A 303 7.60 -19.32 -7.91
C GLU A 303 7.08 -18.39 -6.79
N VAL A 304 6.39 -17.30 -7.13
CA VAL A 304 5.96 -16.26 -6.17
C VAL A 304 5.13 -16.86 -5.03
N GLY A 305 4.21 -17.75 -5.39
CA GLY A 305 3.27 -18.37 -4.46
C GLY A 305 3.93 -19.33 -3.48
N ILE A 306 4.77 -20.25 -3.97
CA ILE A 306 5.50 -21.17 -3.09
C ILE A 306 6.46 -20.42 -2.15
N PHE A 307 7.14 -19.37 -2.61
CA PHE A 307 8.02 -18.56 -1.77
C PHE A 307 7.26 -17.81 -0.68
N ASN A 308 6.22 -17.06 -1.06
CA ASN A 308 5.42 -16.26 -0.11
C ASN A 308 4.63 -17.16 0.84
N GLY A 309 3.97 -18.19 0.32
CA GLY A 309 3.27 -19.20 1.12
C GLY A 309 4.18 -19.84 2.16
N ALA A 310 5.37 -20.29 1.73
CA ALA A 310 6.30 -20.95 2.63
C ALA A 310 6.91 -20.02 3.68
N ILE A 311 7.37 -18.83 3.27
CA ILE A 311 7.97 -17.89 4.23
C ILE A 311 6.93 -17.31 5.17
N GLY A 312 5.73 -16.99 4.68
CA GLY A 312 4.64 -16.48 5.50
C GLY A 312 4.23 -17.49 6.57
N ALA A 313 4.06 -18.76 6.20
CA ALA A 313 3.77 -19.83 7.15
C ALA A 313 4.92 -20.02 8.15
N TYR A 314 6.16 -20.07 7.65
CA TYR A 314 7.34 -20.27 8.50
C TYR A 314 7.55 -19.12 9.49
N GLN A 315 7.34 -17.87 9.10
CA GLN A 315 7.51 -16.71 9.98
C GLN A 315 6.27 -16.44 10.85
N GLY A 316 5.15 -17.07 10.50
CA GLY A 316 3.85 -16.84 11.10
C GLY A 316 3.37 -15.42 10.85
N TRP A 317 3.30 -15.04 9.57
CA TRP A 317 2.55 -13.86 9.13
C TRP A 317 1.05 -14.10 9.31
N ASP A 318 0.29 -13.01 9.48
CA ASP A 318 -1.13 -13.08 9.84
C ASP A 318 -2.03 -12.93 8.60
N MET A 319 -1.53 -12.31 7.52
CA MET A 319 -2.25 -12.18 6.25
C MET A 319 -1.30 -12.05 5.06
N MET A 320 -1.72 -12.58 3.91
CA MET A 320 -1.10 -12.32 2.61
C MET A 320 -2.18 -12.17 1.54
N ASN A 321 -2.09 -11.10 0.75
CA ASN A 321 -3.02 -10.79 -0.33
C ASN A 321 -2.26 -10.63 -1.64
N ARG A 322 -2.64 -11.40 -2.68
CA ARG A 322 -2.06 -11.25 -4.01
C ARG A 322 -2.72 -10.10 -4.77
N TYR A 323 -1.91 -9.19 -5.33
CA TYR A 323 -2.39 -8.11 -6.19
C TYR A 323 -2.09 -8.41 -7.67
N SER A 324 -3.05 -8.68 -8.54
CA SER A 324 -4.49 -8.64 -8.32
C SER A 324 -5.19 -9.79 -9.03
N PHE A 325 -6.43 -10.06 -8.63
CA PHE A 325 -7.27 -11.00 -9.35
C PHE A 325 -7.56 -10.51 -10.77
N GLY A 326 -8.03 -9.26 -10.89
CA GLY A 326 -8.25 -8.56 -12.15
C GLY A 326 -8.28 -7.06 -11.88
N ARG A 327 -7.56 -6.27 -12.69
CA ARG A 327 -7.46 -4.81 -12.51
C ARG A 327 -8.57 -4.08 -13.24
N ASP A 328 -8.88 -4.51 -14.45
CA ASP A 328 -9.91 -3.96 -15.29
C ASP A 328 -11.14 -4.86 -15.30
N ALA A 329 -12.32 -4.25 -15.46
CA ALA A 329 -13.57 -4.99 -15.50
C ALA A 329 -13.53 -6.11 -16.55
N GLY A 330 -12.82 -5.91 -17.66
CA GLY A 330 -12.72 -6.87 -18.76
C GLY A 330 -11.87 -8.11 -18.50
N ASP A 331 -11.03 -8.12 -17.46
CA ASP A 331 -10.01 -9.17 -17.27
C ASP A 331 -10.63 -10.52 -16.90
N GLY A 332 -11.78 -10.52 -16.23
CA GLY A 332 -12.47 -11.74 -15.81
C GLY A 332 -13.29 -12.45 -16.89
N TYR A 333 -13.53 -11.83 -18.05
CA TYR A 333 -14.43 -12.40 -19.08
C TYR A 333 -14.00 -12.17 -20.53
N ASN A 334 -12.97 -11.37 -20.80
CA ASN A 334 -12.37 -11.29 -22.12
C ASN A 334 -11.23 -12.30 -22.26
N ASN A 335 -11.07 -12.90 -23.44
CA ASN A 335 -9.87 -13.68 -23.75
C ASN A 335 -8.67 -12.73 -23.82
N LEU A 336 -7.93 -12.61 -22.72
CA LEU A 336 -6.71 -11.83 -22.65
C LEU A 336 -5.63 -12.47 -23.53
N LYS A 337 -4.95 -11.64 -24.31
CA LYS A 337 -3.72 -12.07 -24.99
C LYS A 337 -2.60 -12.12 -23.96
N LEU A 338 -1.73 -13.12 -24.01
CA LEU A 338 -0.46 -13.10 -23.26
C LEU A 338 0.32 -11.84 -23.64
N GLY A 339 0.75 -11.05 -22.65
CA GLY A 339 1.37 -9.75 -22.88
C GLY A 339 0.39 -8.61 -23.24
N ALA A 340 -0.90 -8.75 -22.90
CA ALA A 340 -1.88 -7.67 -22.89
C ALA A 340 -1.39 -6.47 -22.04
N PRO A 341 -1.95 -5.26 -22.22
CA PRO A 341 -1.46 -4.02 -21.58
C PRO A 341 -1.63 -3.95 -20.05
N GLU A 342 -2.06 -5.03 -19.41
CA GLU A 342 -2.30 -5.13 -17.98
C GLU A 342 -1.34 -6.18 -17.39
N GLU A 343 -0.56 -5.76 -16.39
CA GLU A 343 0.62 -6.49 -15.88
C GLU A 343 0.40 -7.24 -14.57
N PHE A 344 -0.69 -6.96 -13.84
CA PHE A 344 -0.95 -7.49 -12.49
C PHE A 344 -2.02 -8.58 -12.43
N SER A 345 -2.91 -8.69 -13.40
CA SER A 345 -4.06 -9.59 -13.30
C SER A 345 -3.65 -11.04 -13.45
N ILE A 346 -4.08 -11.87 -12.51
CA ILE A 346 -3.97 -13.33 -12.64
C ILE A 346 -5.18 -13.93 -13.36
N ALA A 347 -6.29 -13.20 -13.50
CA ALA A 347 -7.43 -13.64 -14.29
C ALA A 347 -6.97 -13.98 -15.71
N GLY A 348 -7.22 -15.22 -16.14
CA GLY A 348 -6.76 -15.69 -17.45
C GLY A 348 -5.28 -16.08 -17.54
N GLU A 349 -4.54 -16.08 -16.43
CA GLU A 349 -3.13 -16.49 -16.35
C GLU A 349 -2.98 -17.78 -15.51
N PRO A 350 -2.89 -18.97 -16.14
CA PRO A 350 -2.87 -20.24 -15.42
C PRO A 350 -1.71 -20.44 -14.44
N LEU A 351 -0.52 -19.89 -14.71
CA LEU A 351 0.65 -20.07 -13.84
C LEU A 351 0.50 -19.27 -12.55
N ALA A 352 -0.03 -18.04 -12.63
CA ALA A 352 -0.27 -17.17 -11.49
C ALA A 352 -1.48 -17.65 -10.67
N ILE A 353 -2.53 -18.20 -11.30
CA ILE A 353 -3.64 -18.85 -10.60
C ILE A 353 -3.16 -20.11 -9.86
N MET A 354 -2.31 -20.92 -10.49
CA MET A 354 -1.69 -22.07 -9.83
C MET A 354 -0.81 -21.62 -8.65
N SER A 355 0.02 -20.59 -8.86
CA SER A 355 0.87 -20.00 -7.82
C SER A 355 0.05 -19.42 -6.65
N GLU A 356 -1.10 -18.80 -6.92
CA GLU A 356 -2.05 -18.37 -5.87
C GLU A 356 -2.55 -19.56 -5.06
N THR A 357 -2.97 -20.63 -5.75
CA THR A 357 -3.44 -21.86 -5.08
C THR A 357 -2.34 -22.49 -4.23
N GLU A 358 -1.10 -22.54 -4.72
CA GLU A 358 0.06 -23.01 -3.97
C GLU A 358 0.27 -22.18 -2.69
N ALA A 359 0.23 -20.85 -2.80
CA ALA A 359 0.38 -19.95 -1.66
C ALA A 359 -0.69 -20.20 -0.59
N SER A 360 -1.97 -20.25 -1.00
CA SER A 360 -3.08 -20.49 -0.08
C SER A 360 -2.98 -21.85 0.60
N VAL A 361 -2.65 -22.92 -0.14
CA VAL A 361 -2.55 -24.27 0.40
C VAL A 361 -1.39 -24.37 1.41
N ILE A 362 -0.23 -23.78 1.11
CA ILE A 362 0.92 -23.84 2.00
C ILE A 362 0.69 -22.98 3.25
N PHE A 363 0.15 -21.77 3.08
CA PHE A 363 -0.05 -20.81 4.15
C PHE A 363 -1.14 -21.22 5.13
N CYS A 364 -2.28 -21.70 4.63
CA CYS A 364 -3.46 -21.94 5.46
C CYS A 364 -3.54 -23.36 6.06
N ASN A 365 -2.82 -24.35 5.54
CA ASN A 365 -2.98 -25.75 5.98
C ASN A 365 -1.98 -26.22 7.05
N GLU A 366 -1.26 -25.30 7.70
CA GLU A 366 -0.23 -25.64 8.70
C GLU A 366 0.84 -26.64 8.17
N ALA A 367 1.01 -26.70 6.84
CA ALA A 367 1.94 -27.63 6.19
C ALA A 367 3.41 -27.35 6.53
N ILE A 368 3.68 -26.15 7.03
CA ILE A 368 4.99 -25.70 7.49
C ILE A 368 4.88 -25.30 8.95
N GLN A 369 5.73 -25.90 9.79
CA GLN A 369 5.85 -25.52 11.17
C GLN A 369 6.44 -24.10 11.29
N ALA A 370 5.73 -23.22 11.98
CA ALA A 370 6.22 -21.88 12.27
C ALA A 370 7.54 -21.93 13.07
N ALA A 371 8.45 -21.01 12.76
CA ALA A 371 9.73 -20.85 13.42
C ALA A 371 9.56 -20.55 14.91
N SER A 372 10.23 -21.34 15.74
CA SER A 372 10.24 -21.16 17.20
C SER A 372 11.14 -20.00 17.67
N PRO A 373 12.38 -19.82 17.16
CA PRO A 373 13.11 -18.60 17.44
C PRO A 373 12.63 -17.48 16.51
N LYS A 374 12.04 -16.44 17.09
CA LYS A 374 11.77 -15.18 16.38
C LYS A 374 12.83 -14.17 16.80
N PHE A 375 13.71 -13.80 15.88
CA PHE A 375 14.72 -12.77 16.11
C PHE A 375 14.19 -11.44 15.61
N VAL A 376 14.32 -10.40 16.42
CA VAL A 376 14.08 -9.03 15.96
C VAL A 376 15.39 -8.26 16.05
N PHE A 377 15.74 -7.62 14.96
CA PHE A 377 16.88 -6.73 14.89
C PHE A 377 16.48 -5.35 15.37
N VAL A 378 16.98 -4.95 16.54
CA VAL A 378 16.76 -3.60 17.06
C VAL A 378 17.95 -2.74 16.69
N TRP A 379 17.75 -1.73 15.85
CA TRP A 379 18.77 -0.74 15.55
C TRP A 379 18.75 0.31 16.67
N ASN A 380 19.87 0.48 17.37
CA ASN A 380 20.06 1.63 18.26
C ASN A 380 20.98 2.66 17.57
N ALA A 381 21.08 3.87 18.16
CA ALA A 381 21.91 4.95 17.64
C ALA A 381 23.42 4.59 17.51
N HIS A 382 23.84 3.43 18.00
CA HIS A 382 25.20 2.91 17.99
C HIS A 382 25.36 1.58 17.21
N GLY A 383 24.32 1.09 16.53
CA GLY A 383 24.35 -0.13 15.71
C GLY A 383 23.28 -1.19 16.05
N LEU A 384 23.46 -2.39 15.48
CA LEU A 384 22.58 -3.55 15.66
C LEU A 384 22.68 -4.12 17.08
N ALA A 385 21.56 -4.13 17.81
CA ALA A 385 21.39 -4.86 19.06
C ALA A 385 20.40 -6.02 18.85
N THR A 386 20.84 -7.25 19.07
CA THR A 386 19.96 -8.42 19.08
C THR A 386 19.23 -8.50 20.42
N LYS A 387 17.90 -8.34 20.42
CA LYS A 387 17.07 -8.69 21.59
C LYS A 387 16.28 -9.96 21.26
N VAL A 388 16.51 -11.01 22.05
CA VAL A 388 15.71 -12.24 22.03
C VAL A 388 14.64 -12.10 23.10
N GLN A 389 13.35 -12.13 22.72
CA GLN A 389 12.26 -12.30 23.68
C GLN A 389 11.31 -13.42 23.19
N PRO A 390 10.72 -14.23 24.09
CA PRO A 390 9.77 -15.28 23.75
C PRO A 390 8.30 -14.81 23.73
N ARG A 391 7.57 -15.06 22.64
CA ARG A 391 6.16 -14.64 22.47
C ARG A 391 5.29 -15.38 23.49
N LYS A 392 4.50 -14.66 24.29
CA LYS A 392 3.33 -15.25 24.93
C LYS A 392 2.24 -15.39 23.86
N ALA A 393 1.87 -16.61 23.51
CA ALA A 393 0.59 -16.89 22.86
C ALA A 393 -0.51 -16.26 23.73
N THR A 394 -1.51 -15.55 23.20
CA THR A 394 -2.76 -16.12 22.66
C THR A 394 -3.58 -14.96 22.09
N LEU A 395 -4.17 -15.10 20.90
CA LEU A 395 -5.42 -14.43 20.53
C LEU A 395 -6.46 -15.56 20.45
N MET A 396 -7.51 -15.45 21.28
CA MET A 396 -8.71 -16.31 21.22
C MET A 396 -9.64 -15.80 20.13
#